data_AF-A0A101FK25-F1
#
_entry.id   AF-A0A101FK25-F1
#
_cell.length_a   1.000
_cell.length_b   1.000
_cell.length_c   1.000
_cell.angle_alpha   90.00
_cell.angle_beta   90.00
_cell.angle_gamma   90.00
#
_symmetry.space_group_name_H-M   'P 1'
#
loop_
_entity.id
_entity.type
_entity.pdbx_description
1 polymer ?
#
loop_
_entity_poly.entity_id
_entity_poly.type
_entity_poly.pdbx_seq_one_letter_code
_entity_poly.pdbx_strand_id
1 'polypeptide(L)'
;MKNIVLVKCKMISEQNLCPGDAKCFVALSRKEGEFARYQEEGAHIVGIVDCGGCEGNKNRVICSLLLLKIQLNALNEKVDAVHVGTCIMKFCKRKDDLIAAIKEKAGVEVVEGTHPYAPPSIFGD
;
A
#
# COMPACT_ATOMS: atom_id res chain seq x y z
N MET A 1 -14.87 0.60 -11.60
CA MET A 1 -13.71 -0.10 -11.03
C MET A 1 -12.64 0.92 -10.74
N LYS A 2 -12.12 0.94 -9.51
CA LYS A 2 -11.07 1.86 -9.05
C LYS A 2 -9.68 1.33 -9.36
N ASN A 3 -8.80 2.22 -9.80
CA ASN A 3 -7.39 1.94 -9.99
C ASN A 3 -6.63 2.35 -8.73
N ILE A 4 -6.07 1.38 -8.00
CA ILE A 4 -5.40 1.65 -6.73
C ILE A 4 -3.91 1.36 -6.80
N VAL A 5 -3.12 2.13 -6.05
CA VAL A 5 -1.69 1.88 -5.83
C VAL A 5 -1.47 1.44 -4.39
N LEU A 6 -0.60 0.45 -4.19
CA LEU A 6 -0.17 0.02 -2.86
C LEU A 6 1.22 0.57 -2.52
N VAL A 7 1.35 1.12 -1.32
CA VAL A 7 2.65 1.43 -0.71
C VAL A 7 2.95 0.38 0.35
N LYS A 8 4.06 -0.36 0.21
CA LYS A 8 4.46 -1.42 1.15
C LYS A 8 5.73 -1.08 1.91
N CYS A 9 5.91 -1.73 3.06
CA CYS A 9 7.13 -1.63 3.84
C CYS A 9 8.28 -2.35 3.12
N LYS A 10 9.37 -1.63 2.83
CA LYS A 10 10.57 -2.19 2.21
C LYS A 10 11.20 -3.31 3.04
N MET A 11 11.40 -3.07 4.34
CA MET A 11 12.08 -4.01 5.24
C MET A 11 11.35 -5.35 5.38
N ILE A 12 10.02 -5.32 5.46
CA ILE A 12 9.20 -6.55 5.53
C ILE A 12 9.21 -7.27 4.18
N SER A 13 9.11 -6.54 3.07
CA SER A 13 9.09 -7.15 1.73
C SER A 13 10.42 -7.80 1.37
N GLU A 14 11.55 -7.14 1.65
CA GLU A 14 12.89 -7.65 1.28
C GLU A 14 13.30 -8.88 2.10
N GLN A 15 12.78 -9.01 3.32
CA GLN A 15 13.01 -10.19 4.18
C GLN A 15 12.02 -11.33 3.90
N ASN A 16 11.23 -11.24 2.82
CA ASN A 16 10.22 -12.23 2.46
C ASN A 16 9.17 -12.50 3.57
N LEU A 17 8.91 -11.52 4.44
CA LEU A 17 7.91 -11.59 5.52
C LEU A 17 6.49 -11.22 5.03
N CYS A 18 6.37 -10.76 3.77
CA CYS A 18 5.11 -10.54 3.06
C CYS A 18 5.25 -11.08 1.62
N PRO A 19 5.35 -12.41 1.44
CA PRO A 19 5.70 -13.01 0.15
C PRO A 19 4.64 -12.69 -0.90
N GLY A 20 5.10 -12.08 -2.00
CA GLY A 20 4.28 -11.72 -3.15
C GLY A 20 3.11 -10.78 -2.84
N ASP A 21 3.12 -10.10 -1.68
CA ASP A 21 1.98 -9.32 -1.19
C ASP A 21 0.65 -10.11 -1.21
N ALA A 22 0.73 -11.45 -1.11
CA ALA A 22 -0.40 -12.36 -1.35
C ALA A 22 -1.61 -12.05 -0.46
N LYS A 23 -1.35 -11.64 0.79
CA LYS A 23 -2.39 -11.19 1.72
C LYS A 23 -3.16 -9.96 1.20
N CYS A 24 -2.48 -9.00 0.58
CA CYS A 24 -3.15 -7.84 -0.03
C CYS A 24 -4.01 -8.27 -1.23
N PHE A 25 -3.49 -9.13 -2.11
CA PHE A 25 -4.24 -9.63 -3.27
C PHE A 25 -5.48 -10.44 -2.87
N VAL A 26 -5.35 -11.35 -1.91
CA VAL A 26 -6.48 -12.15 -1.41
C VAL A 26 -7.52 -11.26 -0.74
N ALA A 27 -7.10 -10.29 0.09
CA ALA A 27 -8.04 -9.35 0.71
C ALA A 27 -8.76 -8.47 -0.33
N LEU A 28 -8.09 -8.02 -1.39
CA LEU A 28 -8.72 -7.29 -2.47
C LEU A 28 -9.76 -8.15 -3.21
N SER A 29 -9.40 -9.39 -3.55
CA SER A 29 -10.29 -10.35 -4.22
C SER A 29 -11.54 -10.65 -3.39
N ARG A 30 -11.39 -10.78 -2.08
CA ARG A 30 -12.48 -11.04 -1.13
C ARG A 30 -13.18 -9.78 -0.62
N LYS A 31 -12.69 -8.59 -0.99
CA LYS A 31 -13.17 -7.28 -0.51
C LYS A 31 -13.17 -7.21 1.03
N GLU A 32 -12.05 -7.60 1.64
CA GLU A 32 -11.84 -7.61 3.09
C GLU A 32 -10.94 -6.45 3.56
N GLY A 33 -11.07 -6.06 4.83
CA GLY A 33 -10.33 -4.93 5.41
C GLY A 33 -10.67 -3.62 4.73
N GLU A 34 -9.66 -2.82 4.41
CA GLU A 34 -9.86 -1.52 3.74
C GLU A 34 -10.36 -1.67 2.29
N PHE A 35 -10.36 -2.88 1.73
CA PHE A 35 -10.93 -3.14 0.40
C PHE A 35 -12.45 -3.34 0.42
N ALA A 36 -13.08 -3.50 1.59
CA ALA A 36 -14.54 -3.63 1.71
C ALA A 36 -15.29 -2.43 1.13
N ARG A 37 -14.65 -1.25 1.13
CA ARG A 37 -15.20 -0.03 0.53
C ARG A 37 -15.44 -0.12 -0.97
N TYR A 38 -14.79 -1.05 -1.67
CA TYR A 38 -14.96 -1.27 -3.10
C TYR A 38 -15.98 -2.37 -3.41
N GLN A 39 -16.92 -2.67 -2.49
CA GLN A 39 -17.91 -3.71 -2.67
C GLN A 39 -18.78 -3.51 -3.92
N GLU A 40 -19.25 -2.29 -4.14
CA GLU A 40 -20.13 -1.96 -5.28
C GLU A 40 -19.34 -1.71 -6.57
N GLU A 41 -18.29 -0.90 -6.51
CA GLU A 41 -17.59 -0.40 -7.71
C GLU A 41 -16.41 -1.27 -8.19
N GLY A 42 -15.89 -2.15 -7.32
CA GLY A 42 -14.70 -2.96 -7.55
C GLY A 42 -13.40 -2.15 -7.61
N ALA A 43 -12.26 -2.80 -7.43
CA ALA A 43 -10.95 -2.19 -7.55
C ALA A 43 -9.90 -3.19 -8.06
N HIS A 44 -8.85 -2.69 -8.70
CA HIS A 44 -7.67 -3.46 -9.05
C HIS A 44 -6.39 -2.67 -8.79
N ILE A 45 -5.30 -3.38 -8.50
CA ILE A 45 -4.00 -2.78 -8.22
C ILE A 45 -3.29 -2.52 -9.55
N VAL A 46 -2.98 -1.24 -9.82
CA VAL A 46 -2.21 -0.82 -11.00
C VAL A 46 -0.72 -0.64 -10.71
N GLY A 47 -0.32 -0.65 -9.43
CA GLY A 47 1.08 -0.59 -9.06
C GLY A 47 1.34 -0.81 -7.58
N ILE A 48 2.54 -1.30 -7.27
CA ILE A 48 3.04 -1.49 -5.90
C ILE A 48 4.41 -0.83 -5.81
N VAL A 49 4.59 0.04 -4.82
CA VAL A 49 5.88 0.69 -4.52
C VAL A 49 6.27 0.45 -3.07
N ASP A 50 7.57 0.50 -2.77
CA ASP A 50 8.06 0.48 -1.40
C ASP A 50 8.16 1.88 -0.78
N CYS A 51 8.15 1.96 0.55
CA CYS A 51 8.26 3.22 1.31
C CYS A 51 9.67 3.85 1.31
N GLY A 52 10.67 3.21 0.71
CA GLY A 52 12.06 3.71 0.65
C GLY A 52 12.97 3.30 1.82
N GLY A 53 12.48 2.46 2.75
CA GLY A 53 13.25 1.94 3.89
C GLY A 53 13.35 2.88 5.09
N CYS A 54 13.82 2.36 6.23
CA CYS A 54 13.86 3.07 7.52
C CYS A 54 14.87 4.24 7.53
N GLU A 55 16.03 4.03 6.91
CA GLU A 55 17.09 5.03 6.75
C GLU A 55 16.77 6.09 5.69
N GLY A 56 15.60 5.99 5.05
CA GLY A 56 15.08 7.01 4.16
C GLY A 56 14.42 8.15 4.91
N ASN A 57 14.50 9.37 4.39
CA ASN A 57 13.56 10.41 4.79
C ASN A 57 12.17 10.10 4.22
N LYS A 58 11.14 10.80 4.72
CA LYS A 58 9.75 10.70 4.25
C LYS A 58 9.57 11.02 2.76
N ASN A 59 10.61 11.49 2.07
CA ASN A 59 10.56 11.87 0.66
C ASN A 59 10.83 10.69 -0.28
N ARG A 60 11.46 9.59 0.16
CA ARG A 60 11.75 8.45 -0.74
C ARG A 60 10.48 7.80 -1.29
N VAL A 61 9.44 7.63 -0.47
CA VAL A 61 8.13 7.14 -0.94
C VAL A 61 7.52 8.05 -2.00
N ILE A 62 7.75 9.37 -1.91
CA ILE A 62 7.27 10.34 -2.90
C ILE A 62 7.99 10.14 -4.23
N CYS A 63 9.31 9.91 -4.21
CA CYS A 63 10.07 9.57 -5.41
C CYS A 63 9.57 8.27 -6.04
N SER A 64 9.31 7.23 -5.23
CA SER A 64 8.77 5.95 -5.73
C SER A 64 7.40 6.13 -6.40
N LEU A 65 6.49 6.88 -5.76
CA LEU A 65 5.16 7.19 -6.31
C LEU A 65 5.25 8.04 -7.59
N LEU A 66 6.16 9.01 -7.63
CA LEU A 66 6.39 9.83 -8.83
C LEU A 66 6.88 8.98 -10.01
N LEU A 67 7.84 8.08 -9.79
CA LEU A 67 8.34 7.19 -10.83
C LEU A 67 7.22 6.26 -11.33
N LEU A 68 6.43 5.68 -10.43
CA LEU A 68 5.27 4.86 -10.82
C LEU A 68 4.27 5.67 -11.66
N LYS A 69 3.95 6.90 -11.25
CA LYS A 69 3.04 7.80 -11.99
C LYS A 69 3.52 8.04 -13.42
N ILE A 70 4.82 8.24 -13.63
CA ILE A 70 5.39 8.43 -14.98
C ILE A 70 5.11 7.20 -15.85
N GLN A 71 5.29 5.99 -15.31
CA GLN A 71 5.03 4.75 -16.05
C GLN A 71 3.53 4.57 -16.35
N LEU A 72 2.66 4.79 -15.36
CA LEU A 72 1.21 4.68 -15.54
C LEU A 72 0.69 5.70 -16.56
N ASN A 73 1.15 6.95 -16.50
CA ASN A 73 0.79 7.98 -17.46
C ASN A 73 1.18 7.60 -18.90
N ALA A 74 2.37 6.99 -19.09
CA ALA A 74 2.80 6.53 -20.42
C ALA A 74 1.89 5.43 -20.99
N LEU A 75 1.16 4.71 -20.12
CA LEU A 75 0.19 3.68 -20.48
C LEU A 75 -1.26 4.19 -20.46
N ASN A 76 -1.48 5.49 -20.28
CA ASN A 76 -2.80 6.12 -20.12
C ASN A 76 -3.60 5.62 -18.90
N GLU A 77 -2.92 5.11 -17.88
CA GLU A 77 -3.54 4.68 -16.62
C GLU A 77 -3.63 5.82 -15.61
N LYS A 78 -4.76 5.88 -14.90
CA LYS A 78 -5.00 6.82 -13.80
C LYS A 78 -5.00 6.10 -12.46
N VAL A 79 -4.73 6.82 -11.39
CA VAL A 79 -4.80 6.32 -10.01
C VAL A 79 -5.94 7.05 -9.30
N ASP A 80 -6.83 6.31 -8.66
CA ASP A 80 -7.96 6.85 -7.90
C ASP A 80 -7.65 6.94 -6.39
N ALA A 81 -6.83 6.02 -5.88
CA ALA A 81 -6.46 5.98 -4.47
C ALA A 81 -5.08 5.34 -4.24
N VAL A 82 -4.41 5.79 -3.18
CA VAL A 82 -3.18 5.19 -2.65
C VAL A 82 -3.48 4.50 -1.33
N HIS A 83 -3.31 3.19 -1.27
CA HIS A 83 -3.37 2.43 -0.02
C HIS A 83 -2.00 2.31 0.61
N VAL A 84 -1.88 2.75 1.86
CA VAL A 84 -0.71 2.51 2.71
C VAL A 84 -0.86 1.14 3.37
N GLY A 85 0.00 0.19 3.00
CA GLY A 85 -0.14 -1.21 3.37
C GLY A 85 -0.22 -1.47 4.88
N THR A 86 -0.97 -2.49 5.29
CA THR A 86 -1.06 -2.94 6.69
C THR A 86 0.31 -3.17 7.34
N CYS A 87 1.31 -3.58 6.55
CA CYS A 87 2.70 -3.74 7.01
C CYS A 87 3.35 -2.42 7.48
N ILE A 88 2.99 -1.28 6.88
CA ILE A 88 3.42 0.04 7.36
C ILE A 88 2.57 0.43 8.57
N MET A 89 1.25 0.29 8.47
CA MET A 89 0.31 0.72 9.51
C MET A 89 0.58 0.07 10.87
N LYS A 90 0.98 -1.22 10.88
CA LYS A 90 1.23 -1.98 12.10
C LYS A 90 2.68 -1.92 12.60
N PHE A 91 3.68 -1.84 11.72
CA PHE A 91 5.08 -2.06 12.12
C PHE A 91 6.00 -0.86 11.92
N CYS A 92 5.58 0.18 11.20
CA CYS A 92 6.43 1.35 10.97
C CYS A 92 6.32 2.35 12.12
N LYS A 93 7.45 2.62 12.79
CA LYS A 93 7.56 3.68 13.82
C LYS A 93 7.37 5.10 13.27
N ARG A 94 7.44 5.28 11.96
CA ARG A 94 7.35 6.57 11.25
C ARG A 94 6.17 6.64 10.29
N LYS A 95 5.12 5.84 10.55
CA LYS A 95 3.95 5.77 9.67
C LYS A 95 3.31 7.14 9.48
N ASP A 96 3.24 7.96 10.53
CA ASP A 96 2.57 9.26 10.49
C ASP A 96 3.32 10.25 9.57
N ASP A 97 4.67 10.28 9.65
CA ASP A 97 5.50 11.07 8.73
C ASP A 97 5.30 10.66 7.26
N LEU A 98 5.22 9.35 7.01
CA LEU A 98 5.02 8.80 5.67
C LEU A 98 3.62 9.15 5.14
N ILE A 99 2.58 8.93 5.95
CA ILE A 99 1.20 9.23 5.60
C ILE A 99 1.03 10.72 5.32
N ALA A 100 1.60 11.58 6.17
CA ALA A 100 1.57 13.03 5.98
C ALA A 100 2.24 13.44 4.66
N ALA A 101 3.43 12.91 4.34
CA ALA A 101 4.11 13.20 3.09
C ALA A 101 3.32 12.71 1.86
N ILE A 102 2.71 11.51 1.94
CA ILE A 102 1.89 10.98 0.84
C ILE A 102 0.65 11.84 0.66
N LYS A 103 -0.08 12.17 1.73
CA LYS A 103 -1.27 13.03 1.68
C LYS A 103 -0.96 14.40 1.09
N GLU A 104 0.21 14.97 1.41
CA GLU A 104 0.65 16.26 0.87
C GLU A 104 0.85 16.23 -0.66
N LYS A 105 1.28 15.10 -1.24
CA LYS A 105 1.72 15.04 -2.65
C LYS A 105 0.88 14.15 -3.57
N ALA A 106 0.06 13.25 -3.04
CA ALA A 106 -0.64 12.22 -3.83
C ALA A 106 -1.67 12.82 -4.80
N GLY A 107 -2.38 13.88 -4.39
CA GLY A 107 -3.44 14.50 -5.20
C GLY A 107 -4.67 13.60 -5.41
N VAL A 108 -4.74 12.47 -4.69
CA VAL A 108 -5.82 11.47 -4.69
C VAL A 108 -6.06 11.00 -3.26
N GLU A 109 -7.10 10.20 -3.04
CA GLU A 109 -7.39 9.67 -1.72
C GLU A 109 -6.23 8.80 -1.20
N VAL A 110 -5.90 8.98 0.09
CA VAL A 110 -4.91 8.14 0.78
C VAL A 110 -5.63 7.31 1.83
N VAL A 111 -5.61 5.99 1.62
CA VAL A 111 -6.28 5.01 2.47
C VAL A 111 -5.26 4.36 3.39
N GLU A 112 -5.55 4.33 4.68
CA GLU A 112 -4.66 3.82 5.72
C GLU A 112 -4.94 2.35 6.00
N GLY A 113 -4.30 1.46 5.26
CA GLY A 113 -4.40 0.01 5.44
C GLY A 113 -4.73 -0.75 4.16
N THR A 114 -4.61 -2.08 4.25
CA THR A 114 -5.00 -3.02 3.20
C THR A 114 -5.77 -4.20 3.80
N HIS A 115 -5.10 -5.32 4.05
CA HIS A 115 -5.73 -6.54 4.56
C HIS A 115 -5.86 -6.51 6.09
N PRO A 116 -6.84 -7.23 6.68
CA PRO A 116 -6.99 -7.37 8.12
C PRO A 116 -6.11 -8.49 8.70
N TYR A 117 -5.62 -9.42 7.86
CA TYR A 117 -4.95 -10.64 8.31
C TYR A 117 -3.75 -10.37 9.22
N ALA A 118 -3.75 -11.02 10.38
CA ALA A 118 -2.61 -11.16 11.28
C ALA A 118 -2.31 -12.67 11.43
N PRO A 119 -1.06 -13.06 11.73
CA PRO A 119 -0.81 -14.40 12.21
C PRO A 119 -1.73 -14.71 13.39
N PRO A 120 -2.30 -15.93 13.50
CA PRO A 120 -2.92 -16.38 14.74
C PRO A 120 -1.84 -16.48 15.83
N SER A 121 -2.22 -17.00 16.99
CA SER A 121 -1.24 -17.30 18.04
C SER A 121 -0.11 -18.19 17.48
N ILE A 122 1.14 -17.73 17.68
CA ILE A 122 2.33 -18.34 17.07
C ILE A 122 2.75 -19.61 17.84
N PHE A 123 2.42 -19.67 19.13
CA PHE A 123 2.86 -20.74 20.02
C PHE A 123 1.71 -21.29 20.90
N GLY A 124 0.45 -21.03 20.56
CA GLY A 124 -0.72 -21.55 21.28
C GLY A 124 -2.01 -21.38 20.50
N ASP A 125 -3.13 -21.76 21.10
CA ASP A 125 -4.49 -21.41 20.64
C ASP A 125 -4.90 -20.02 21.14
#